data_AF-A0A842SV96-F1
#
_entry.id   AF-A0A842SV96-F1
#
_cell.length_a   1.000
_cell.length_b   1.000
_cell.length_c   1.000
_cell.angle_alpha   90.00
_cell.angle_beta   90.00
_cell.angle_gamma   90.00
#
_symmetry.space_group_name_H-M   'P 1'
#
loop_
_entity.id
_entity.type
_entity.pdbx_description
1 polymer ?
#
loop_
_entity_poly.entity_id
_entity_poly.type
_entity_poly.pdbx_seq_one_letter_code
_entity_poly.pdbx_strand_id
1 'polypeptide(L)'
;MFAGVFSFPISLYIFRYLKKKSQRHLEENKLIKTINITILVAGILGDIGFVGIGFFSIDRNFFQIHFIFAGFLFIGYYLSAFLIGSLYIFFKIDLNKYVATYGFLSTIIISLSAMMLYIFQYESAFFEWIADFILLIWLYTFLYTIFRKKSNK
;
A
#
# COMPACT_ATOMS: atom_id res chain seq x y z
N MET A 1 12.41 12.82 -1.62
CA MET A 1 12.32 13.05 -3.08
C MET A 1 12.80 11.84 -3.88
N PHE A 2 14.11 11.54 -3.94
CA PHE A 2 14.61 10.41 -4.74
C PHE A 2 13.98 9.06 -4.36
N ALA A 3 13.78 8.81 -3.07
CA ALA A 3 13.12 7.59 -2.57
C ALA A 3 11.72 7.37 -3.18
N GLY A 4 10.94 8.43 -3.43
CA GLY A 4 9.62 8.31 -4.05
C GLY A 4 9.65 8.08 -5.55
N VAL A 5 10.65 8.61 -6.26
CA VAL A 5 10.80 8.27 -7.69
C VAL A 5 11.16 6.80 -7.84
N PHE A 6 11.96 6.25 -6.92
CA PHE A 6 12.33 4.85 -6.91
C PHE A 6 11.21 3.90 -6.43
N SER A 7 10.08 4.42 -5.93
CA SER A 7 8.95 3.57 -5.52
C SER A 7 8.04 3.17 -6.69
N PHE A 8 7.99 3.94 -7.78
CA PHE A 8 7.23 3.58 -8.99
C PHE A 8 7.58 2.20 -9.58
N PRO A 9 8.87 1.84 -9.76
CA PRO A 9 9.25 0.48 -10.15
C PRO A 9 8.74 -0.61 -9.20
N ILE A 10 8.61 -0.31 -7.91
CA ILE A 10 8.13 -1.24 -6.89
C ILE A 10 6.66 -1.56 -7.12
N SER A 11 5.80 -0.56 -7.32
CA SER A 11 4.37 -0.76 -7.61
C SER A 11 4.15 -1.61 -8.87
N LEU A 12 4.91 -1.32 -9.94
CA LEU A 12 4.88 -2.12 -11.17
C LEU A 12 5.35 -3.56 -10.94
N TYR A 13 6.38 -3.74 -10.12
CA TYR A 13 6.92 -5.07 -9.79
C TYR A 13 5.91 -5.90 -8.99
N ILE A 14 5.28 -5.31 -7.97
CA ILE A 14 4.20 -5.92 -7.18
C ILE A 14 3.06 -6.36 -8.11
N PHE A 15 2.59 -5.49 -8.99
CA PHE A 15 1.53 -5.82 -9.94
C PHE A 15 1.90 -7.02 -10.84
N ARG A 16 3.10 -7.02 -11.42
CA ARG A 16 3.57 -8.14 -12.26
C ARG A 16 3.65 -9.44 -11.48
N TYR A 17 4.13 -9.39 -10.25
CA TYR A 17 4.18 -10.55 -9.36
C TYR A 17 2.78 -11.10 -9.05
N LEU A 18 1.84 -10.23 -8.67
CA LEU A 18 0.46 -10.61 -8.35
C LEU A 18 -0.26 -11.18 -9.58
N LYS A 19 -0.13 -10.53 -10.75
CA LYS A 19 -0.70 -11.02 -12.01
C LYS A 19 -0.25 -12.45 -12.33
N LYS A 20 1.04 -12.75 -12.12
CA LYS A 20 1.58 -14.10 -12.32
C LYS A 20 1.01 -15.10 -11.32
N LYS A 21 0.88 -14.69 -10.05
CA LYS A 21 0.32 -15.53 -8.98
C LYS A 21 -1.17 -15.80 -9.14
N SER A 22 -1.91 -14.84 -9.68
CA SER A 22 -3.34 -14.92 -9.89
C SER A 22 -3.74 -15.50 -11.24
N GLN A 23 -2.79 -15.85 -12.13
CA GLN A 23 -3.08 -16.17 -13.53
C GLN A 23 -4.13 -17.28 -13.72
N ARG A 24 -4.03 -18.37 -12.95
CA ARG A 24 -5.04 -19.45 -12.98
C ARG A 24 -6.44 -18.96 -12.60
N HIS A 25 -6.53 -18.09 -11.59
CA HIS A 25 -7.81 -17.57 -11.10
C HIS A 25 -8.36 -16.42 -11.98
N LEU A 26 -7.51 -15.77 -12.78
CA LEU A 26 -7.89 -14.67 -13.66
C LEU A 26 -8.76 -15.12 -14.83
N GLU A 27 -8.54 -16.34 -15.32
CA GLU A 27 -9.35 -16.93 -16.40
C GLU A 27 -10.77 -17.25 -15.94
N GLU A 28 -10.93 -17.51 -14.64
CA GLU A 28 -12.20 -17.91 -14.02
C GLU A 28 -12.96 -16.71 -13.42
N ASN A 29 -12.27 -15.65 -12.99
CA ASN A 29 -12.90 -14.55 -12.25
C ASN A 29 -12.40 -13.15 -12.68
N LYS A 30 -13.27 -12.40 -13.36
CA LYS A 30 -13.01 -11.02 -13.79
C LYS A 30 -12.78 -10.05 -12.62
N LEU A 31 -13.33 -10.32 -11.44
CA LEU A 31 -13.14 -9.48 -10.25
C LEU A 31 -11.67 -9.44 -9.82
N ILE A 32 -10.95 -10.56 -9.92
CA ILE A 32 -9.52 -10.64 -9.57
C ILE A 32 -8.70 -9.76 -10.52
N LYS A 33 -9.09 -9.68 -11.80
CA LYS A 33 -8.46 -8.77 -12.77
C LYS A 33 -8.64 -7.33 -12.35
N THR A 34 -9.86 -6.94 -11.98
CA THR A 34 -10.16 -5.61 -11.46
C THR A 34 -9.35 -5.31 -10.22
N ILE A 35 -9.32 -6.21 -9.22
CA ILE A 35 -8.54 -6.03 -7.99
C ILE A 35 -7.06 -5.82 -8.29
N ASN A 36 -6.46 -6.62 -9.17
CA ASN A 36 -5.05 -6.45 -9.55
C ASN A 36 -4.77 -5.08 -10.19
N ILE A 37 -5.67 -4.60 -11.04
CA ILE A 37 -5.55 -3.26 -11.66
C ILE A 37 -5.72 -2.19 -10.59
N THR A 38 -6.67 -2.33 -9.68
CA THR A 38 -6.87 -1.39 -8.56
C THR A 38 -5.64 -1.35 -7.65
N ILE A 39 -4.99 -2.49 -7.37
CA ILE A 39 -3.72 -2.54 -6.62
C ILE A 39 -2.63 -1.73 -7.34
N LEU A 40 -2.52 -1.84 -8.67
CA LEU A 40 -1.55 -1.06 -9.43
C LEU A 40 -1.84 0.45 -9.34
N VAL A 41 -3.09 0.85 -9.56
CA VAL A 41 -3.51 2.25 -9.49
C VAL A 41 -3.28 2.82 -8.09
N ALA A 42 -3.65 2.07 -7.05
CA ALA A 42 -3.44 2.44 -5.66
C ALA A 42 -1.95 2.56 -5.32
N GLY A 43 -1.11 1.63 -5.79
CA GLY A 43 0.34 1.71 -5.63
C GLY A 43 0.93 2.96 -6.29
N ILE A 44 0.54 3.26 -7.53
CA ILE A 44 0.96 4.48 -8.25
C ILE A 44 0.49 5.74 -7.52
N LEU A 45 -0.74 5.75 -7.00
CA LEU A 45 -1.25 6.86 -6.20
C LEU A 45 -0.40 7.06 -4.93
N GLY A 46 -0.02 5.96 -4.27
CA GLY A 46 0.90 5.96 -3.14
C GLY A 46 2.27 6.55 -3.51
N ASP A 47 2.82 6.16 -4.65
CA ASP A 47 4.10 6.66 -5.17
C ASP A 47 4.04 8.18 -5.45
N ILE A 48 2.94 8.66 -6.05
CA ILE A 48 2.70 10.09 -6.26
C ILE A 48 2.63 10.83 -4.92
N GLY A 49 1.91 10.28 -3.95
CA GLY A 49 1.84 10.81 -2.59
C GLY A 49 3.22 10.91 -1.94
N PHE A 50 4.02 9.85 -2.04
CA PHE A 50 5.36 9.80 -1.45
C PHE A 50 6.32 10.82 -2.05
N VAL A 51 6.28 11.00 -3.38
CA VAL A 51 7.03 12.07 -4.06
C VAL A 51 6.55 13.43 -3.58
N GLY A 52 5.23 13.64 -3.53
CA GLY A 52 4.60 14.90 -3.15
C GLY A 52 4.93 15.35 -1.73
N ILE A 53 4.83 14.48 -0.74
CA ILE A 53 5.23 14.77 0.66
C ILE A 53 6.71 15.16 0.73
N GLY A 54 7.57 14.54 -0.10
CA GLY A 54 8.98 14.89 -0.19
C GLY A 54 9.23 16.31 -0.73
N PHE A 55 8.40 16.80 -1.65
CA PHE A 55 8.48 18.16 -2.17
C PHE A 55 7.86 19.17 -1.20
N PHE A 56 6.63 18.90 -0.79
CA PHE A 56 5.81 19.75 0.06
C PHE A 56 5.87 19.21 1.50
N SER A 57 6.97 19.52 2.19
CA SER A 57 7.05 19.25 3.63
C SER A 57 6.06 20.13 4.40
N ILE A 58 5.84 19.83 5.68
CA ILE A 58 5.01 20.66 6.58
C ILE A 58 5.48 22.13 6.55
N ASP A 59 6.80 22.38 6.51
CA ASP A 59 7.37 23.72 6.41
C ASP A 59 7.15 24.41 5.05
N ARG A 60 6.80 23.65 4.01
CA ARG A 60 6.56 24.12 2.63
C ARG A 60 5.13 23.81 2.18
N ASN A 61 4.18 23.94 3.10
CA ASN A 61 2.79 23.54 2.91
C ASN A 61 1.90 24.68 2.38
N PHE A 62 2.21 25.21 1.20
CA PHE A 62 1.34 26.19 0.55
C PHE A 62 0.00 25.54 0.17
N PHE A 63 -1.11 26.22 0.45
CA PHE A 63 -2.47 25.73 0.16
C PHE A 63 -2.81 24.35 0.73
N GLN A 64 -2.20 23.94 1.84
CA GLN A 64 -2.46 22.63 2.48
C GLN A 64 -2.14 21.42 1.58
N ILE A 65 -1.32 21.62 0.54
CA ILE A 65 -1.03 20.59 -0.47
C ILE A 65 -0.29 19.37 0.11
N HIS A 66 0.45 19.54 1.21
CA HIS A 66 1.08 18.43 1.94
C HIS A 66 0.05 17.37 2.32
N PHE A 67 -1.09 17.79 2.88
CA PHE A 67 -2.13 16.89 3.35
C PHE A 67 -2.83 16.14 2.21
N ILE A 68 -2.90 16.75 1.01
CA ILE A 68 -3.41 16.07 -0.19
C ILE A 68 -2.47 14.92 -0.57
N PHE A 69 -1.17 15.16 -0.60
CA PHE A 69 -0.17 14.13 -0.91
C PHE A 69 -0.03 13.07 0.19
N ALA A 70 -0.16 13.47 1.46
CA ALA A 70 -0.29 12.53 2.59
C ALA A 70 -1.50 11.63 2.42
N GLY A 71 -2.65 12.19 2.03
CA GLY A 71 -3.85 11.42 1.67
C GLY A 71 -3.58 10.41 0.55
N PHE A 72 -2.91 10.82 -0.53
CA PHE A 72 -2.57 9.92 -1.64
C PHE A 72 -1.62 8.79 -1.21
N LEU A 73 -0.61 9.10 -0.39
CA LEU A 73 0.33 8.12 0.17
C LEU A 73 -0.43 7.05 0.98
N PHE A 74 -1.18 7.50 1.99
CA PHE A 74 -1.85 6.60 2.92
C PHE A 74 -2.95 5.80 2.23
N ILE A 75 -3.85 6.46 1.51
CA ILE A 75 -4.93 5.78 0.79
C ILE A 75 -4.34 4.81 -0.24
N GLY A 76 -3.36 5.24 -1.03
CA GLY A 76 -2.78 4.42 -2.09
C GLY A 76 -2.12 3.14 -1.56
N TYR A 77 -1.20 3.27 -0.60
CA TYR A 77 -0.47 2.10 -0.11
C TYR A 77 -1.28 1.23 0.85
N TYR A 78 -2.08 1.79 1.75
CA TYR A 78 -2.93 0.96 2.61
C TYR A 78 -4.04 0.27 1.82
N LEU A 79 -4.65 0.92 0.83
CA LEU A 79 -5.61 0.24 -0.06
C LEU A 79 -4.92 -0.92 -0.81
N SER A 80 -3.69 -0.72 -1.27
CA SER A 80 -2.89 -1.79 -1.88
C SER A 80 -2.68 -2.95 -0.91
N ALA A 81 -2.27 -2.67 0.33
CA ALA A 81 -2.06 -3.69 1.36
C ALA A 81 -3.34 -4.47 1.70
N PHE A 82 -4.46 -3.75 1.84
CA PHE A 82 -5.78 -4.32 2.08
C PHE A 82 -6.23 -5.24 0.93
N LEU A 83 -6.08 -4.80 -0.32
CA LEU A 83 -6.48 -5.59 -1.48
C LEU A 83 -5.59 -6.82 -1.67
N ILE A 84 -4.28 -6.72 -1.44
CA ILE A 84 -3.36 -7.87 -1.46
C ILE A 84 -3.74 -8.88 -0.39
N GLY A 85 -4.05 -8.41 0.82
CA GLY A 85 -4.56 -9.25 1.90
C GLY A 85 -5.89 -9.92 1.53
N SER A 86 -6.79 -9.19 0.88
CA SER A 86 -8.08 -9.69 0.41
C SER A 86 -7.94 -10.78 -0.66
N LEU A 87 -6.97 -10.64 -1.59
CA LEU A 87 -6.63 -11.68 -2.56
C LEU A 87 -6.22 -13.00 -1.88
N TYR A 88 -5.49 -12.92 -0.77
CA TYR A 88 -5.14 -14.11 0.01
C TYR A 88 -6.36 -14.67 0.77
N ILE A 89 -7.08 -13.83 1.53
CA ILE A 89 -8.15 -14.27 2.45
C ILE A 89 -9.35 -14.83 1.68
N PHE A 90 -9.84 -14.09 0.68
CA PHE A 90 -11.11 -14.40 0.01
C PHE A 90 -10.93 -15.22 -1.27
N PHE A 91 -9.83 -14.99 -2.00
CA PHE A 91 -9.58 -15.64 -3.28
C PHE A 91 -8.51 -16.73 -3.21
N LYS A 92 -7.96 -17.02 -2.02
CA LYS A 92 -6.97 -18.09 -1.76
C LYS A 92 -5.75 -18.05 -2.68
N ILE A 93 -5.35 -16.85 -3.12
CA ILE A 93 -4.15 -16.68 -3.97
C ILE A 93 -2.90 -17.03 -3.15
N ASP A 94 -1.99 -17.84 -3.73
CA ASP A 94 -0.74 -18.30 -3.09
C ASP A 94 0.26 -17.14 -2.85
N LEU A 95 0.06 -16.45 -1.74
CA LEU A 95 0.89 -15.39 -1.17
C LEU A 95 1.43 -15.82 0.20
N ASN A 96 2.44 -15.11 0.71
CA ASN A 96 2.90 -15.35 2.08
C ASN A 96 1.77 -14.98 3.06
N LYS A 97 1.22 -15.99 3.75
CA LYS A 97 0.08 -15.81 4.65
C LYS A 97 0.29 -14.69 5.67
N TYR A 98 1.45 -14.66 6.32
CA TYR A 98 1.73 -13.73 7.42
C TYR A 98 1.75 -12.29 6.93
N VAL A 99 2.39 -12.05 5.77
CA VAL A 99 2.48 -10.70 5.21
C VAL A 99 1.13 -10.23 4.65
N ALA A 100 0.39 -11.12 3.99
CA ALA A 100 -0.92 -10.78 3.45
C ALA A 100 -1.92 -10.46 4.57
N THR A 101 -1.98 -11.28 5.62
CA THR A 101 -2.86 -11.02 6.77
C THR A 101 -2.42 -9.79 7.56
N TYR A 102 -1.11 -9.57 7.72
CA TYR A 102 -0.61 -8.36 8.38
C TYR A 102 -1.02 -7.10 7.63
N GLY A 103 -0.87 -7.07 6.29
CA GLY A 103 -1.32 -5.94 5.47
C GLY A 103 -2.82 -5.66 5.58
N PHE A 104 -3.63 -6.72 5.55
CA PHE A 104 -5.09 -6.61 5.71
C PHE A 104 -5.46 -6.01 7.08
N LEU A 105 -4.96 -6.61 8.16
CA LEU A 105 -5.33 -6.22 9.52
C LEU A 105 -4.77 -4.86 9.90
N SER A 106 -3.50 -4.57 9.55
CA SER A 106 -2.90 -3.26 9.80
C SER A 106 -3.67 -2.14 9.10
N THR A 107 -4.12 -2.36 7.87
CA THR A 107 -4.96 -1.38 7.16
C THR A 107 -6.27 -1.13 7.90
N ILE A 108 -6.98 -2.18 8.32
CA ILE A 108 -8.25 -2.02 9.07
C ILE A 108 -8.00 -1.24 10.36
N ILE A 109 -6.97 -1.61 11.12
CA ILE A 109 -6.64 -0.95 12.39
C ILE A 109 -6.33 0.52 12.15
N ILE A 110 -5.45 0.83 11.20
CA ILE A 110 -5.05 2.22 10.89
C ILE A 110 -6.24 3.04 10.38
N SER A 111 -7.07 2.50 9.48
CA SER A 111 -8.26 3.21 9.01
C SER A 111 -9.26 3.49 10.12
N LEU A 112 -9.49 2.52 11.03
CA LEU A 112 -10.37 2.72 12.19
C LEU A 112 -9.79 3.75 13.16
N SER A 113 -8.49 3.69 13.45
CA SER A 113 -7.81 4.67 14.29
C SER A 113 -7.87 6.08 13.68
N ALA A 114 -7.62 6.22 12.37
CA ALA A 114 -7.74 7.49 11.66
C ALA A 114 -9.18 8.05 11.74
N MET A 115 -10.19 7.20 11.55
CA MET A 115 -11.59 7.59 11.67
C MET A 115 -11.93 8.08 13.08
N MET A 116 -11.42 7.40 14.12
CA MET A 116 -11.61 7.84 15.50
C MET A 116 -10.95 9.19 15.75
N LEU A 117 -9.68 9.38 15.35
CA LEU A 117 -8.98 10.66 15.50
C LEU A 117 -9.73 11.80 14.79
N TYR A 118 -10.25 11.55 13.59
CA TYR A 118 -11.07 12.50 12.85
C TYR A 118 -12.36 12.87 13.61
N ILE A 119 -13.09 11.88 14.12
CA ILE A 119 -14.33 12.11 14.89
C ILE A 119 -14.08 12.96 16.15
N PHE A 120 -12.96 12.72 16.83
CA PHE A 120 -12.57 13.46 18.03
C PHE A 120 -11.78 14.75 17.74
N GLN A 121 -11.60 15.12 16.47
CA GLN A 121 -10.86 16.31 16.03
C GLN A 121 -9.43 16.38 16.59
N TYR A 122 -8.78 15.21 16.77
CA TYR A 122 -7.38 15.14 17.14
C TYR A 122 -6.50 15.10 15.90
N GLU A 123 -5.89 16.23 15.57
CA GLU A 123 -4.80 16.27 14.61
C GLU A 123 -3.53 15.72 15.29
N SER A 124 -3.01 14.61 14.77
CA SER A 124 -1.84 13.95 15.36
C SER A 124 -0.82 13.64 14.29
N ALA A 125 0.18 14.52 14.14
CA ALA A 125 1.38 14.22 13.36
C ALA A 125 2.02 12.89 13.82
N PHE A 126 1.97 12.60 15.13
CA PHE A 126 2.46 11.34 15.68
C PHE A 126 1.74 10.10 15.11
N PHE A 127 0.45 10.19 14.82
CA PHE A 127 -0.29 9.10 14.18
C PHE A 127 0.19 8.85 12.75
N GLU A 128 0.47 9.90 11.97
CA GLU A 128 1.03 9.77 10.62
C GLU A 128 2.37 9.02 10.66
N TRP A 129 3.25 9.34 11.61
CA TRP A 129 4.51 8.63 11.81
C TRP A 129 4.32 7.14 12.14
N ILE A 130 3.35 6.80 12.99
CA ILE A 130 3.02 5.41 13.31
C ILE A 130 2.52 4.68 12.07
N ALA A 131 1.60 5.29 11.32
CA ALA A 131 1.06 4.73 10.10
C ALA A 131 2.19 4.50 9.07
N ASP A 132 3.04 5.48 8.83
CA ASP A 132 4.20 5.36 7.94
C ASP A 132 5.13 4.21 8.35
N PHE A 133 5.43 4.09 9.64
CA PHE A 133 6.30 3.03 10.13
C PHE A 133 5.70 1.63 9.92
N ILE A 134 4.41 1.46 10.21
CA ILE A 134 3.67 0.21 9.96
C ILE A 134 3.65 -0.12 8.47
N LEU A 135 3.39 0.88 7.63
CA LEU A 135 3.36 0.73 6.19
C LEU A 135 4.73 0.29 5.65
N LEU A 136 5.81 0.93 6.10
CA LEU A 136 7.17 0.59 5.70
C LEU A 136 7.55 -0.83 6.11
N ILE A 137 7.22 -1.25 7.34
CA ILE A 137 7.44 -2.63 7.80
C ILE A 137 6.68 -3.62 6.89
N TRP A 138 5.41 -3.36 6.61
CA TRP A 138 4.62 -4.23 5.75
C TRP A 138 5.20 -4.29 4.33
N LEU A 139 5.50 -3.14 3.72
CA LEU A 139 6.03 -3.07 2.36
C LEU A 139 7.38 -3.78 2.26
N TYR A 140 8.29 -3.52 3.19
CA TYR A 140 9.60 -4.16 3.24
C TYR A 140 9.49 -5.69 3.37
N THR A 141 8.68 -6.16 4.32
CA THR A 141 8.47 -7.61 4.51
C THR A 141 7.83 -8.25 3.28
N PHE A 142 6.88 -7.57 2.64
CA PHE A 142 6.27 -8.04 1.39
C PHE A 142 7.28 -8.16 0.26
N LEU A 143 8.06 -7.12 0.00
CA LEU A 143 9.10 -7.14 -1.02
C LEU A 143 10.14 -8.23 -0.75
N TYR A 144 10.58 -8.36 0.50
CA TYR A 144 11.50 -9.42 0.91
C TYR A 144 10.95 -10.82 0.58
N THR A 145 9.66 -11.07 0.82
CA THR A 145 9.05 -12.37 0.45
C THR A 145 9.00 -12.62 -1.06
N ILE A 146 8.84 -11.57 -1.87
CA ILE A 146 8.87 -11.68 -3.33
C ILE A 146 10.30 -12.00 -3.80
N PHE A 147 11.30 -11.27 -3.31
CA PHE A 147 12.70 -11.43 -3.75
C PHE A 147 13.31 -12.75 -3.29
N ARG A 148 13.07 -13.19 -2.05
CA ARG A 148 13.60 -14.46 -1.52
C ARG A 148 13.14 -15.66 -2.35
N LYS A 149 11.89 -15.67 -2.82
CA LYS A 149 11.33 -16.77 -3.63
C LYS A 149 11.97 -16.86 -5.02
N LYS A 150 12.61 -15.79 -5.51
CA LYS A 150 13.34 -15.78 -6.78
C LYS A 150 14.77 -16.32 -6.64
N SER A 151 15.41 -16.15 -5.47
CA SER A 151 16.78 -16.60 -5.23
C SER A 151 16.93 -18.11 -5.01
N ASN A 152 15.83 -18.81 -4.66
CA ASN A 152 15.82 -20.26 -4.42
C ASN A 152 15.32 -21.06 -5.63
N LYS A 153 15.42 -20.50 -6.84
CA LYS A 153 15.14 -21.16 -8.12
C LYS A 153 16.34 -20.99 -9.03
#